data_AF-S8CCW1-F1
#
_entry.id   AF-S8CCW1-F1
#
_cell.length_a   1.000
_cell.length_b   1.000
_cell.length_c   1.000
_cell.angle_alpha   90.00
_cell.angle_beta   90.00
_cell.angle_gamma   90.00
#
_symmetry.space_group_name_H-M   'P 1'
#
loop_
_entity.id
_entity.type
_entity.pdbx_description
1 polymer ?
#
loop_
_entity_poly.entity_id
_entity_poly.type
_entity_poly.pdbx_seq_one_letter_code
_entity_poly.pdbx_strand_id
1 'polypeptide(L)'
;SYWEGIQCDVQLYLKEAIPRGPPEAVYEPMRHLTFAAPTTTASSLCVAACELVGGDRKQAIAAAAALHLMHAALYAHEHLPLTEGHPPSRRPIEHRYGPNIELLTGDGLIPFGVELVAQSMDPSSNNHDRILKVIIEITRATGSQGMVDGLYRRKNLELHSDSDITELEYVCKKIEGEIHACGGACGAILGGAGEEEIERLRKFGLLVGTI
;
A
#
# COMPACT_ATOMS: atom_id res chain seq x y z
N SER A 1 2.55 -21.47 4.10
CA SER A 1 1.38 -21.18 4.97
C SER A 1 0.29 -20.46 4.16
N TYR A 2 -0.91 -20.21 4.71
CA TYR A 2 -1.98 -19.47 4.00
C TYR A 2 -1.53 -18.07 3.55
N TRP A 3 -0.91 -17.32 4.45
CA TRP A 3 -0.43 -15.95 4.19
C TRP A 3 0.69 -15.89 3.15
N GLU A 4 1.65 -16.82 3.20
CA GLU A 4 2.71 -16.93 2.18
C GLU A 4 2.14 -17.22 0.79
N GLY A 5 1.07 -18.02 0.70
CA GLY A 5 0.41 -18.32 -0.56
C GLY A 5 -0.18 -17.06 -1.21
N ILE A 6 -0.92 -16.26 -0.43
CA ILE A 6 -1.47 -14.98 -0.89
C ILE A 6 -0.36 -14.02 -1.30
N GLN A 7 0.70 -13.92 -0.50
CA GLN A 7 1.82 -13.05 -0.80
C GLN A 7 2.52 -13.47 -2.10
N CYS A 8 2.67 -14.77 -2.34
CA CYS A 8 3.19 -15.30 -3.60
C CYS A 8 2.30 -14.90 -4.79
N ASP A 9 0.98 -15.04 -4.66
CA ASP A 9 0.02 -14.66 -5.71
C ASP A 9 0.13 -13.17 -6.07
N VAL A 10 0.21 -12.28 -5.06
CA VAL A 10 0.38 -10.83 -5.28
C VAL A 10 1.71 -10.51 -5.98
N GLN A 11 2.79 -11.18 -5.55
CA GLN A 11 4.11 -11.00 -6.13
C GLN A 11 4.18 -11.50 -7.59
N LEU A 12 3.50 -12.60 -7.91
CA LEU A 12 3.38 -13.09 -9.28
C LEU A 12 2.59 -12.09 -10.14
N TYR A 13 1.45 -11.60 -9.66
CA TYR A 13 0.65 -10.59 -10.35
C TYR A 13 1.49 -9.33 -10.66
N LEU A 14 2.24 -8.81 -9.68
CA LEU A 14 3.12 -7.65 -9.88
C LEU A 14 4.26 -7.92 -10.88
N LYS A 15 4.82 -9.14 -10.90
CA LYS A 15 5.89 -9.52 -11.83
C LYS A 15 5.41 -9.56 -13.28
N GLU A 16 4.15 -9.92 -13.50
CA GLU A 16 3.48 -9.93 -14.80
C GLU A 16 3.05 -8.53 -15.21
N ALA A 17 2.48 -7.76 -14.27
CA ALA A 17 1.97 -6.42 -14.52
C ALA A 17 3.08 -5.41 -14.84
N ILE A 18 4.22 -5.46 -14.14
CA ILE A 18 5.36 -4.55 -14.40
C ILE A 18 6.17 -5.10 -15.58
N PRO A 19 6.18 -4.43 -16.75
CA PRO A 19 6.82 -4.95 -17.95
C PRO A 19 8.33 -5.18 -17.78
N ARG A 20 8.88 -6.08 -18.61
CA ARG A 20 10.32 -6.17 -18.87
C ARG A 20 10.58 -5.63 -20.27
N GLY A 21 11.49 -4.68 -20.40
CA GLY A 21 11.91 -4.16 -21.69
C GLY A 21 11.84 -2.64 -21.78
N PRO A 22 11.85 -2.09 -23.00
CA PRO A 22 11.98 -0.66 -23.22
C PRO A 22 10.72 0.14 -22.84
N PRO A 23 10.86 1.36 -22.29
CA PRO A 23 12.13 1.98 -21.88
C PRO A 23 12.64 1.39 -20.55
N GLU A 24 13.80 0.71 -20.61
CA GLU A 24 14.39 0.02 -19.44
C GLU A 24 14.72 1.01 -18.32
N ALA A 25 15.11 2.24 -18.68
CA ALA A 25 15.38 3.31 -17.73
C ALA A 25 14.18 3.69 -16.85
N VAL A 26 12.96 3.30 -17.22
CA VAL A 26 11.74 3.51 -16.43
C VAL A 26 11.34 2.22 -15.71
N TYR A 27 11.21 1.12 -16.45
CA TYR A 27 10.67 -0.11 -15.89
C TYR A 27 11.64 -0.85 -14.96
N GLU A 28 12.96 -0.72 -15.16
CA GLU A 28 13.94 -1.41 -14.31
C GLU A 28 13.95 -0.84 -12.88
N PRO A 29 14.01 0.49 -12.65
CA PRO A 29 13.83 1.06 -11.32
C PRO A 29 12.47 0.76 -10.69
N MET A 30 11.37 0.87 -11.45
CA MET A 30 10.02 0.51 -10.95
C MET A 30 9.98 -0.91 -10.44
N ARG A 31 10.55 -1.85 -11.20
CA ARG A 31 10.61 -3.25 -10.81
C ARG A 31 11.48 -3.45 -9.57
N HIS A 32 12.66 -2.84 -9.54
CA HIS A 32 13.57 -2.97 -8.40
C HIS A 32 12.95 -2.43 -7.11
N LEU A 33 12.47 -1.19 -7.09
CA LEU A 33 11.91 -0.58 -5.88
C LEU A 33 10.65 -1.31 -5.40
N THR A 34 9.81 -1.80 -6.32
CA THR A 34 8.62 -2.61 -5.96
C THR A 34 9.00 -3.85 -5.15
N PHE A 35 10.08 -4.54 -5.52
CA PHE A 35 10.47 -5.81 -4.91
C PHE A 35 11.56 -5.68 -3.83
N ALA A 36 12.22 -4.53 -3.74
CA ALA A 36 13.15 -4.19 -2.67
C ALA A 36 12.43 -3.67 -1.42
N ALA A 37 11.23 -3.08 -1.59
CA ALA A 37 10.41 -2.66 -0.47
C ALA A 37 9.99 -3.83 0.42
N PRO A 38 9.93 -3.63 1.76
CA PRO A 38 9.34 -4.60 2.67
C PRO A 38 7.93 -4.98 2.24
N THR A 39 7.56 -6.22 2.53
CA THR A 39 6.21 -6.70 2.22
C THR A 39 5.24 -6.24 3.30
N THR A 40 4.16 -5.58 2.91
CA THR A 40 3.09 -5.19 3.83
C THR A 40 2.00 -6.26 3.92
N THR A 41 1.58 -6.59 5.15
CA THR A 41 0.48 -7.52 5.40
C THR A 41 -0.89 -6.95 5.01
N ALA A 42 -1.01 -5.64 4.77
CA ALA A 42 -2.22 -5.00 4.26
C ALA A 42 -2.67 -5.59 2.91
N SER A 43 -1.71 -5.93 2.05
CA SER A 43 -1.97 -6.56 0.75
C SER A 43 -2.57 -7.96 0.93
N SER A 44 -2.01 -8.76 1.85
CA SER A 44 -2.54 -10.09 2.15
C SER A 44 -3.89 -10.03 2.85
N LEU A 45 -4.09 -9.05 3.74
CA LEU A 45 -5.36 -8.79 4.40
C LEU A 45 -6.46 -8.45 3.39
N CYS A 46 -6.15 -7.72 2.33
CA CYS A 46 -7.11 -7.41 1.26
C CYS A 46 -7.66 -8.68 0.59
N VAL A 47 -6.77 -9.61 0.23
CA VAL A 47 -7.19 -10.89 -0.36
C VAL A 47 -7.96 -11.73 0.66
N ALA A 48 -7.47 -11.83 1.90
CA ALA A 48 -8.12 -12.61 2.94
C ALA A 48 -9.50 -12.09 3.31
N ALA A 49 -9.68 -10.76 3.36
CA ALA A 49 -10.97 -10.13 3.62
C ALA A 49 -11.97 -10.39 2.49
N CYS A 50 -11.51 -10.43 1.23
CA CYS A 50 -12.34 -10.81 0.08
C CYS A 50 -12.83 -12.27 0.21
N GLU A 51 -11.92 -13.20 0.48
CA GLU A 51 -12.27 -14.62 0.66
C GLU A 51 -13.20 -14.83 1.85
N LEU A 52 -12.97 -14.12 2.96
CA LEU A 52 -13.77 -14.23 4.19
C LEU A 52 -15.25 -13.89 3.98
N VAL A 53 -15.54 -12.91 3.12
CA VAL A 53 -16.92 -12.50 2.81
C VAL A 53 -17.53 -13.27 1.62
N GLY A 54 -16.83 -14.31 1.13
CA GLY A 54 -17.30 -15.21 0.07
C GLY A 54 -16.90 -14.82 -1.35
N GLY A 55 -16.03 -13.82 -1.51
CA GLY A 55 -15.48 -13.42 -2.82
C GLY A 55 -14.38 -14.35 -3.35
N ASP A 56 -14.08 -14.23 -4.64
CA ASP A 56 -12.92 -14.89 -5.25
C ASP A 56 -11.68 -14.01 -5.05
N ARG A 57 -10.58 -14.60 -4.54
CA ARG A 57 -9.29 -13.92 -4.39
C ARG A 57 -8.84 -13.15 -5.63
N LYS A 58 -9.16 -13.63 -6.83
CA LYS A 58 -8.78 -13.00 -8.11
C LYS A 58 -9.40 -11.61 -8.25
N GLN A 59 -10.54 -11.36 -7.63
CA GLN A 59 -11.20 -10.05 -7.62
C GLN A 59 -10.44 -9.02 -6.79
N ALA A 60 -9.67 -9.48 -5.79
CA ALA A 60 -8.93 -8.62 -4.87
C ALA A 60 -7.44 -8.47 -5.22
N ILE A 61 -6.91 -9.30 -6.14
CA ILE A 61 -5.46 -9.35 -6.40
C ILE A 61 -4.91 -8.02 -6.93
N ALA A 62 -5.67 -7.32 -7.78
CA ALA A 62 -5.28 -6.01 -8.31
C ALA A 62 -5.24 -4.93 -7.21
N ALA A 63 -6.20 -4.95 -6.29
CA ALA A 63 -6.24 -4.03 -5.15
C ALA A 63 -5.11 -4.33 -4.15
N ALA A 64 -4.84 -5.61 -3.87
CA ALA A 64 -3.71 -6.03 -3.04
C ALA A 64 -2.36 -5.61 -3.66
N ALA A 65 -2.20 -5.77 -4.97
CA ALA A 65 -1.02 -5.30 -5.70
C ALA A 65 -0.88 -3.78 -5.62
N ALA A 66 -1.98 -3.03 -5.75
CA ALA A 66 -1.98 -1.58 -5.60
C ALA A 66 -1.56 -1.15 -4.19
N LEU A 67 -2.04 -1.79 -3.13
CA LEU A 67 -1.61 -1.51 -1.74
C LEU A 67 -0.10 -1.73 -1.56
N HIS A 68 0.45 -2.81 -2.13
CA HIS A 68 1.90 -3.05 -2.12
C HIS A 68 2.67 -1.96 -2.87
N LEU A 69 2.19 -1.53 -4.04
CA LEU A 69 2.81 -0.44 -4.81
C LEU A 69 2.80 0.89 -4.06
N MET A 70 1.70 1.21 -3.38
CA MET A 70 1.58 2.40 -2.54
C MET A 70 2.55 2.36 -1.36
N HIS A 71 2.64 1.21 -0.68
CA HIS A 71 3.62 1.01 0.38
C HIS A 71 5.06 1.17 -0.14
N ALA A 72 5.39 0.55 -1.28
CA ALA A 72 6.72 0.64 -1.88
C ALA A 72 7.09 2.07 -2.30
N ALA A 73 6.15 2.83 -2.87
CA ALA A 73 6.35 4.23 -3.24
C ALA A 73 6.69 5.10 -2.02
N LEU A 74 5.86 5.02 -0.97
CA LEU A 74 6.05 5.80 0.24
C LEU A 74 7.30 5.37 1.01
N TYR A 75 7.62 4.07 0.98
CA TYR A 75 8.87 3.55 1.54
C TYR A 75 10.09 4.14 0.83
N ALA A 76 10.10 4.17 -0.51
CA ALA A 76 11.19 4.79 -1.27
C ALA A 76 11.33 6.29 -0.93
N HIS A 77 10.22 7.02 -0.91
CA HIS A 77 10.20 8.46 -0.61
C HIS A 77 10.65 8.78 0.82
N GLU A 78 10.28 7.96 1.81
CA GLU A 78 10.70 8.13 3.21
C GLU A 78 12.23 8.05 3.38
N HIS A 79 12.90 7.28 2.51
CA HIS A 79 14.33 7.02 2.62
C HIS A 79 15.19 7.87 1.69
N LEU A 80 14.61 8.73 0.84
CA LEU A 80 15.36 9.58 -0.07
C LEU A 80 16.42 10.42 0.68
N PRO A 81 17.69 10.42 0.25
CA PRO A 81 18.70 11.27 0.86
C PRO A 81 18.50 12.72 0.39
N LEU A 82 17.87 13.51 1.25
CA LEU A 82 17.62 14.93 1.02
C LEU A 82 18.84 15.77 1.47
N THR A 83 19.14 16.84 0.74
CA THR A 83 20.34 17.68 0.94
C THR A 83 20.30 18.57 2.18
N GLU A 84 19.11 18.85 2.73
CA GLU A 84 18.91 19.75 3.87
C GLU A 84 18.71 18.95 5.15
N GLY A 85 19.62 19.08 6.14
CA GLY A 85 19.43 18.92 7.60
C GLY A 85 18.58 17.79 8.18
N HIS A 86 18.07 16.88 7.36
CA HIS A 86 17.09 15.90 7.75
C HIS A 86 17.86 14.73 8.36
N PRO A 87 17.51 14.31 9.58
CA PRO A 87 18.08 13.10 10.13
C PRO A 87 17.79 11.98 9.11
N PRO A 88 18.81 11.18 8.73
CA PRO A 88 18.58 10.05 7.85
C PRO A 88 17.45 9.19 8.43
N SER A 89 16.64 8.58 7.55
CA SER A 89 15.70 7.55 8.01
C SER A 89 16.44 6.64 8.99
N ARG A 90 15.82 6.38 10.16
CA ARG A 90 16.48 5.66 11.27
C ARG A 90 16.98 4.26 10.86
N ARG A 91 16.57 3.77 9.68
CA ARG A 91 17.12 2.58 9.03
C ARG A 91 17.81 2.98 7.72
N PRO A 92 19.15 2.90 7.62
CA PRO A 92 19.81 3.06 6.33
C PRO A 92 19.38 1.92 5.40
N ILE A 93 18.86 2.28 4.23
CA ILE A 93 18.59 1.32 3.15
C ILE A 93 19.69 1.42 2.10
N GLU A 94 19.90 0.35 1.35
CA GLU A 94 20.80 0.37 0.20
C GLU A 94 20.11 1.08 -0.96
N HIS A 95 20.64 2.23 -1.36
CA HIS A 95 20.15 2.98 -2.52
C HIS A 95 20.84 2.51 -3.79
N ARG A 96 20.13 1.74 -4.62
CA ARG A 96 20.65 1.28 -5.91
C ARG A 96 20.66 2.39 -6.96
N TYR A 97 19.76 3.37 -6.85
CA TYR A 97 19.65 4.46 -7.82
C TYR A 97 19.88 5.82 -7.18
N GLY A 98 20.11 6.82 -8.03
CA GLY A 98 20.20 8.20 -7.59
C GLY A 98 18.85 8.71 -7.02
N PRO A 99 18.86 9.72 -6.14
CA PRO A 99 17.65 10.20 -5.46
C PRO A 99 16.59 10.73 -6.43
N ASN A 100 17.02 11.28 -7.56
CA ASN A 100 16.13 11.72 -8.64
C ASN A 100 15.36 10.56 -9.27
N ILE A 101 16.02 9.41 -9.49
CA ILE A 101 15.38 8.23 -10.06
C ILE A 101 14.44 7.60 -9.06
N GLU A 102 14.83 7.49 -7.79
CA GLU A 102 13.97 6.91 -6.75
C GLU A 102 12.73 7.76 -6.48
N LEU A 103 12.87 9.10 -6.50
CA LEU A 103 11.75 10.03 -6.40
C LEU A 103 10.74 9.81 -7.56
N LEU A 104 11.22 9.90 -8.80
CA LEU A 104 10.38 9.74 -10.00
C LEU A 104 9.77 8.35 -10.09
N THR A 105 10.49 7.32 -9.64
CA THR A 105 9.99 5.95 -9.62
C THR A 105 8.85 5.82 -8.63
N GLY A 106 9.00 6.34 -7.40
CA GLY A 106 7.91 6.37 -6.42
C GLY A 106 6.68 7.13 -6.94
N ASP A 107 6.88 8.26 -7.62
CA ASP A 107 5.80 9.02 -8.26
C ASP A 107 5.08 8.23 -9.36
N GLY A 108 5.76 7.29 -10.02
CA GLY A 108 5.18 6.38 -11.02
C GLY A 108 4.46 5.17 -10.44
N LEU A 109 4.90 4.65 -9.28
CA LEU A 109 4.28 3.49 -8.63
C LEU A 109 2.86 3.78 -8.13
N ILE A 110 2.62 4.99 -7.61
CA ILE A 110 1.31 5.44 -7.11
C ILE A 110 0.22 5.37 -8.21
N PRO A 111 0.32 6.09 -9.34
CA PRO A 111 -0.68 6.03 -10.40
C PRO A 111 -0.75 4.65 -11.04
N PHE A 112 0.36 3.91 -11.12
CA PHE A 112 0.35 2.54 -11.64
C PHE A 112 -0.52 1.60 -10.78
N GLY A 113 -0.48 1.72 -9.45
CA GLY A 113 -1.38 0.97 -8.57
C GLY A 113 -2.86 1.26 -8.83
N VAL A 114 -3.21 2.55 -9.03
CA VAL A 114 -4.58 2.95 -9.38
C VAL A 114 -4.99 2.44 -10.77
N GLU A 115 -4.07 2.48 -11.74
CA GLU A 115 -4.27 1.94 -13.08
C GLU A 115 -4.61 0.45 -13.05
N LEU A 116 -3.88 -0.36 -12.28
CA LEU A 116 -4.13 -1.80 -12.15
C LEU A 116 -5.53 -2.09 -11.58
N VAL A 117 -5.99 -1.28 -10.62
CA VAL A 117 -7.34 -1.41 -10.06
C VAL A 117 -8.40 -0.97 -11.07
N ALA A 118 -8.16 0.10 -11.83
CA ALA A 118 -9.09 0.55 -12.85
C ALA A 118 -9.20 -0.46 -14.01
N GLN A 119 -8.09 -1.08 -14.41
CA GLN A 119 -8.04 -2.08 -15.49
C GLN A 119 -8.62 -3.44 -15.09
N SER A 120 -8.77 -3.73 -13.79
CA SER A 120 -9.42 -4.96 -13.31
C SER A 120 -10.96 -4.91 -13.38
N MET A 121 -11.52 -3.79 -13.85
CA MET A 121 -12.93 -3.65 -14.17
C MET A 121 -13.33 -4.66 -15.25
N ASP A 122 -14.34 -5.47 -14.95
CA ASP A 122 -14.84 -6.49 -15.87
C ASP A 122 -16.19 -6.02 -16.41
N PRO A 123 -16.31 -5.67 -17.71
CA PRO A 123 -17.55 -5.19 -18.32
C PRO A 123 -18.71 -6.18 -18.22
N SER A 124 -18.42 -7.47 -18.06
CA SER A 124 -19.43 -8.51 -17.91
C SER A 124 -19.96 -8.64 -16.48
N SER A 125 -19.30 -7.97 -15.53
CA SER A 125 -19.67 -7.95 -14.12
C SER A 125 -20.24 -6.59 -13.72
N ASN A 126 -21.11 -6.56 -12.70
CA ASN A 126 -21.59 -5.29 -12.13
C ASN A 126 -20.63 -4.74 -11.06
N ASN A 127 -19.30 -4.81 -11.29
CA ASN A 127 -18.28 -4.45 -10.30
C ASN A 127 -17.81 -2.98 -10.37
N HIS A 128 -18.27 -2.20 -11.34
CA HIS A 128 -17.83 -0.82 -11.60
C HIS A 128 -17.88 0.07 -10.35
N ASP A 129 -19.00 0.04 -9.61
CA ASP A 129 -19.16 0.82 -8.37
C ASP A 129 -18.19 0.36 -7.26
N ARG A 130 -17.89 -0.95 -7.20
CA ARG A 130 -16.95 -1.51 -6.23
C ARG A 130 -15.52 -1.07 -6.54
N ILE A 131 -15.11 -1.11 -7.80
CA ILE A 131 -13.80 -0.65 -8.26
C ILE A 131 -13.61 0.84 -7.94
N LEU A 132 -14.62 1.68 -8.22
CA LEU A 132 -14.56 3.10 -7.90
C LEU A 132 -14.44 3.33 -6.38
N LYS A 133 -15.23 2.62 -5.55
CA LYS A 133 -15.12 2.68 -4.09
C LYS A 133 -13.70 2.29 -3.64
N VAL A 134 -13.12 1.23 -4.19
CA VAL A 134 -11.74 0.78 -3.87
C VAL A 134 -10.70 1.84 -4.23
N ILE A 135 -10.80 2.49 -5.39
CA ILE A 135 -9.90 3.58 -5.77
C ILE A 135 -9.98 4.74 -4.77
N ILE A 136 -11.20 5.10 -4.34
CA ILE A 136 -11.41 6.14 -3.31
C ILE A 136 -10.76 5.73 -1.99
N GLU A 137 -10.93 4.47 -1.56
CA GLU A 137 -10.30 3.95 -0.34
C GLU A 137 -8.78 4.04 -0.38
N ILE A 138 -8.16 3.53 -1.45
CA ILE A 138 -6.70 3.53 -1.62
C ILE A 138 -6.16 4.95 -1.63
N THR A 139 -6.76 5.84 -2.44
CA THR A 139 -6.28 7.23 -2.56
C THR A 139 -6.45 8.03 -1.27
N ARG A 140 -7.49 7.76 -0.46
CA ARG A 140 -7.66 8.38 0.86
C ARG A 140 -6.63 7.87 1.86
N ALA A 141 -6.40 6.55 1.89
CA ALA A 141 -5.46 5.93 2.83
C ALA A 141 -4.01 6.35 2.56
N THR A 142 -3.63 6.54 1.29
CA THR A 142 -2.26 6.94 0.92
C THR A 142 -2.05 8.45 0.93
N GLY A 143 -3.13 9.22 0.78
CA GLY A 143 -3.09 10.68 0.75
C GLY A 143 -2.99 11.35 2.13
N SER A 144 -3.38 12.62 2.16
CA SER A 144 -3.29 13.50 3.33
C SER A 144 -4.15 13.09 4.52
N GLN A 145 -5.09 12.16 4.36
CA GLN A 145 -5.92 11.65 5.45
C GLN A 145 -5.33 10.40 6.11
N GLY A 146 -4.31 9.77 5.51
CA GLY A 146 -3.67 8.57 6.04
C GLY A 146 -2.15 8.68 6.06
N MET A 147 -1.47 7.89 5.23
CA MET A 147 -0.03 7.66 5.33
C MET A 147 0.81 8.93 5.24
N VAL A 148 0.47 9.87 4.35
CA VAL A 148 1.23 11.13 4.21
C VAL A 148 1.17 11.97 5.49
N ASP A 149 0.04 12.00 6.21
CA ASP A 149 -0.08 12.71 7.49
C ASP A 149 0.81 12.04 8.57
N GLY A 150 0.78 10.72 8.65
CA GLY A 150 1.67 9.99 9.56
C GLY A 150 3.14 10.20 9.23
N LEU A 151 3.53 10.22 7.95
CA LEU A 151 4.91 10.47 7.52
C LEU A 151 5.34 11.90 7.83
N TYR A 152 4.44 12.87 7.66
CA TYR A 152 4.68 14.26 8.02
C TYR A 152 4.95 14.42 9.51
N ARG A 153 4.15 13.77 10.37
CA ARG A 153 4.34 13.80 11.82
C ARG A 153 5.58 13.06 12.27
N ARG A 154 5.89 11.91 11.65
CA ARG A 154 7.11 11.14 11.95
C ARG A 154 8.37 11.96 11.79
N LYS A 155 8.44 12.87 10.80
CA LYS A 155 9.61 13.74 10.59
C LYS A 155 9.93 14.64 11.79
N ASN A 156 8.92 15.00 12.58
CA ASN A 156 9.08 15.86 13.76
C ASN A 156 9.12 15.05 15.07
N LEU A 157 9.09 13.71 14.99
CA LEU A 157 9.03 12.85 16.17
C LEU A 157 10.43 12.56 16.71
N GLU A 158 10.75 13.16 17.85
CA GLU A 158 11.91 12.77 18.67
C GLU A 158 11.40 12.05 19.92
N LEU A 159 11.97 10.87 20.22
CA LEU A 159 11.52 10.05 21.36
C LEU A 159 12.37 10.39 22.59
N HIS A 160 11.86 11.26 23.47
CA HIS A 160 12.54 11.72 24.69
C HIS A 160 11.68 11.56 25.96
N SER A 161 10.40 11.24 25.85
CA SER A 161 9.42 11.25 26.94
C SER A 161 8.19 10.35 26.68
N ASP A 162 7.40 10.06 27.72
CA ASP A 162 6.18 9.24 27.63
C ASP A 162 5.07 9.88 26.76
N SER A 163 5.04 11.22 26.62
CA SER A 163 4.12 11.89 25.69
C SER A 163 4.39 11.51 24.23
N ASP A 164 5.60 11.03 23.92
CA ASP A 164 6.00 10.63 22.57
C ASP A 164 5.45 9.26 22.19
N ILE A 165 4.99 8.46 23.18
CA ILE A 165 4.32 7.17 22.92
C ILE A 165 2.96 7.41 22.25
N THR A 166 2.20 8.40 22.70
CA THR A 166 0.90 8.75 22.10
C THR A 166 1.06 9.25 20.67
N GLU A 167 2.08 10.08 20.41
CA GLU A 167 2.39 10.54 19.05
C GLU A 167 2.93 9.40 18.18
N LEU A 168 3.72 8.48 18.73
CA LEU A 168 4.17 7.28 18.02
C LEU A 168 2.99 6.38 17.64
N GLU A 169 2.05 6.14 18.56
CA GLU A 169 0.82 5.39 18.29
C GLU A 169 0.02 6.05 17.16
N TYR A 170 -0.10 7.39 17.19
CA TYR A 170 -0.75 8.14 16.10
C TYR A 170 -0.03 7.93 14.76
N VAL A 171 1.30 7.99 14.73
CA VAL A 171 2.12 7.76 13.53
C VAL A 171 1.94 6.34 13.01
N CYS A 172 2.00 5.32 13.87
CA CYS A 172 1.76 3.92 13.50
C CYS A 172 0.34 3.73 12.95
N LYS A 173 -0.66 4.28 13.64
CA LYS A 173 -2.05 4.26 13.21
C LYS A 173 -2.23 4.88 11.82
N LYS A 174 -1.61 6.03 11.56
CA LYS A 174 -1.76 6.75 10.29
C LYS A 174 -1.07 6.09 9.11
N ILE A 175 0.05 5.42 9.33
CA ILE A 175 0.81 4.79 8.26
C ILE A 175 0.38 3.34 8.09
N GLU A 176 0.65 2.51 9.10
CA GLU A 176 0.39 1.09 9.01
C GLU A 176 -1.09 0.79 9.31
N GLY A 177 -1.72 1.46 10.27
CA GLY A 177 -3.13 1.27 10.56
C GLY A 177 -4.04 1.61 9.37
N GLU A 178 -3.91 2.79 8.76
CA GLU A 178 -4.78 3.22 7.65
C GLU A 178 -4.60 2.36 6.38
N ILE A 179 -3.37 1.94 6.04
CA ILE A 179 -3.18 1.05 4.88
C ILE A 179 -3.78 -0.34 5.12
N HIS A 180 -3.73 -0.87 6.35
CA HIS A 180 -4.38 -2.13 6.70
C HIS A 180 -5.90 -1.98 6.78
N ALA A 181 -6.41 -0.87 7.29
CA ALA A 181 -7.84 -0.54 7.28
C ALA A 181 -8.37 -0.48 5.85
N CYS A 182 -7.61 0.14 4.95
CA CYS A 182 -7.88 0.16 3.52
C CYS A 182 -7.88 -1.25 2.94
N GLY A 183 -6.86 -2.07 3.24
CA GLY A 183 -6.81 -3.47 2.82
C GLY A 183 -8.05 -4.26 3.20
N GLY A 184 -8.43 -4.23 4.48
CA GLY A 184 -9.63 -4.90 4.98
C GLY A 184 -10.91 -4.41 4.29
N ALA A 185 -11.07 -3.09 4.15
CA ALA A 185 -12.24 -2.50 3.49
C ALA A 185 -12.31 -2.85 1.99
N CYS A 186 -11.21 -2.71 1.26
CA CYS A 186 -11.14 -3.02 -0.16
C CYS A 186 -11.44 -4.49 -0.44
N GLY A 187 -10.90 -5.41 0.37
CA GLY A 187 -11.18 -6.83 0.26
C GLY A 187 -12.67 -7.13 0.45
N ALA A 188 -13.27 -6.57 1.50
CA ALA A 188 -14.70 -6.71 1.78
C ALA A 188 -15.58 -6.15 0.64
N ILE A 189 -15.26 -4.95 0.14
CA ILE A 189 -15.97 -4.31 -0.98
C ILE A 189 -15.95 -5.20 -2.22
N LEU A 190 -14.77 -5.71 -2.58
CA LEU A 190 -14.58 -6.53 -3.79
C LEU A 190 -15.28 -7.88 -3.65
N GLY A 191 -15.22 -8.50 -2.47
CA GLY A 191 -15.93 -9.74 -2.16
C GLY A 191 -17.45 -9.59 -2.05
N GLY A 192 -17.97 -8.35 -2.07
CA GLY A 192 -19.41 -8.08 -2.11
C GLY A 192 -20.09 -8.04 -0.75
N ALA A 193 -19.33 -7.74 0.30
CA ALA A 193 -19.83 -7.58 1.66
C ALA A 193 -20.80 -6.41 1.81
N GLY A 194 -21.64 -6.46 2.85
CA GLY A 194 -22.47 -5.32 3.25
C GLY A 194 -21.66 -4.23 3.95
N GLU A 195 -22.23 -3.03 4.07
CA GLU A 195 -21.56 -1.87 4.68
C GLU A 195 -21.13 -2.11 6.15
N GLU A 196 -21.89 -2.92 6.91
CA GLU A 196 -21.51 -3.28 8.28
C GLU A 196 -20.24 -4.16 8.33
N GLU A 197 -20.15 -5.14 7.44
CA GLU A 197 -18.98 -6.04 7.35
C GLU A 197 -17.74 -5.28 6.87
N ILE A 198 -17.91 -4.39 5.88
CA ILE A 198 -16.87 -3.50 5.39
C ILE A 198 -16.30 -2.67 6.56
N GLU A 199 -17.16 -2.06 7.36
CA GLU A 199 -16.71 -1.23 8.48
C GLU A 199 -16.06 -2.04 9.62
N ARG A 200 -16.53 -3.27 9.86
CA ARG A 200 -15.89 -4.19 10.82
C ARG A 200 -14.49 -4.59 10.35
N LEU A 201 -14.33 -4.92 9.07
CA LEU A 201 -13.03 -5.29 8.49
C LEU A 201 -12.08 -4.09 8.38
N ARG A 202 -12.60 -2.89 8.13
CA ARG A 202 -11.83 -1.63 8.22
C ARG A 202 -11.27 -1.44 9.63
N LYS A 203 -12.11 -1.54 10.66
CA LYS A 203 -11.69 -1.39 12.06
C LYS A 203 -10.71 -2.48 12.48
N PHE A 204 -10.95 -3.72 12.05
CA PHE A 204 -10.01 -4.81 12.28
C PHE A 204 -8.64 -4.49 11.67
N GLY A 205 -8.61 -4.09 10.39
CA GLY A 205 -7.40 -3.66 9.68
C GLY A 205 -6.66 -2.54 10.40
N LEU A 206 -7.39 -1.51 10.84
CA LEU A 206 -6.82 -0.39 11.59
C LEU A 206 -6.11 -0.86 12.87
N LEU A 207 -6.75 -1.74 13.64
CA LEU A 207 -6.18 -2.26 14.88
C LEU A 207 -4.95 -3.13 14.62
N VAL A 208 -5.04 -4.11 13.72
CA VAL A 208 -3.91 -5.02 13.45
C VAL A 208 -2.73 -4.32 12.79
N GLY A 209 -2.99 -3.28 11.99
CA GLY A 209 -1.92 -2.49 11.38
C GLY A 209 -1.28 -1.49 12.35
N THR A 210 -1.97 -1.08 13.41
CA THR A 210 -1.39 -0.16 14.41
C THR A 210 -0.44 -0.89 15.38
N ILE A 211 -0.66 -2.19 15.61
CA ILE A 211 0.14 -3.06 16.49
C ILE A 211 1.47 -3.44 15.83
#